data_AF-A0A7X5SBR1-F1
#
_entry.id   AF-A0A7X5SBR1-F1
#
_cell.length_a   1.000
_cell.length_b   1.000
_cell.length_c   1.000
_cell.angle_alpha   90.00
_cell.angle_beta   90.00
_cell.angle_gamma   90.00
#
_symmetry.space_group_name_H-M   'P 1'
#
loop_
_entity.id
_entity.type
_entity.pdbx_description
1 polymer ?
#
loop_
_entity_poly.entity_id
_entity_poly.type
_entity_poly.pdbx_seq_one_letter_code
_entity_poly.pdbx_strand_id
1 'polypeptide(L)'
;QAWRKQLASLQLDGASNDDRSVAYTALYHALLQPLTGSDADGRYRGFDDAIHRADGWTYYEYFSLWDTYRSQNQLLALLQPARARDIGRSLLAIHQQGGWLPRWGYANFDTNIMTGDPVTPFLVDLWRFGALQDNQAQAYAALRQNAF
;
A
#
# COMPACT_ATOMS: atom_id res chain seq x y z
N GLN A 1 19.63 -11.94 2.86
CA GLN A 1 20.17 -10.80 2.07
C GLN A 1 19.16 -9.68 1.90
N ALA A 2 17.91 -9.96 1.49
CA ALA A 2 16.86 -8.95 1.26
C ALA A 2 16.62 -8.02 2.47
N TRP A 3 16.45 -8.57 3.68
CA TRP A 3 16.20 -7.75 4.88
C TRP A 3 17.32 -6.78 5.22
N ARG A 4 18.59 -7.15 4.99
CA ARG A 4 19.72 -6.24 5.21
C ARG A 4 19.63 -5.01 4.29
N LYS A 5 19.20 -5.18 3.04
CA LYS A 5 18.97 -4.06 2.10
C LYS A 5 17.82 -3.17 2.55
N GLN A 6 16.72 -3.76 3.02
CA GLN A 6 15.54 -3.02 3.48
C GLN A 6 15.84 -2.20 4.74
N LEU A 7 16.46 -2.82 5.75
CA LEU A 7 16.79 -2.15 7.01
C LEU A 7 17.87 -1.07 6.85
N ALA A 8 18.73 -1.15 5.84
CA ALA A 8 19.72 -0.13 5.53
C ALA A 8 19.12 1.22 5.04
N SER A 9 17.80 1.30 4.87
CA SER A 9 17.08 2.55 4.59
C SER A 9 17.05 3.53 5.77
N LEU A 10 17.41 3.07 6.97
CA LEU A 10 17.58 3.88 8.17
C LEU A 10 19.01 3.68 8.70
N GLN A 11 19.70 4.77 9.01
CA GLN A 11 20.99 4.76 9.69
C GLN A 11 20.88 5.54 10.99
N LEU A 12 21.42 4.98 12.07
CA LEU A 12 21.36 5.55 13.41
C LEU A 12 22.78 5.79 13.91
N ASP A 13 23.17 7.04 14.08
CA ASP A 13 24.45 7.43 14.66
C ASP A 13 24.28 7.69 16.16
N GLY A 14 25.26 7.26 16.97
CA GLY A 14 25.23 7.47 18.43
C GLY A 14 24.17 6.68 19.22
N ALA A 15 23.30 5.90 18.56
CA ALA A 15 22.28 5.10 19.23
C ALA A 15 22.87 3.89 19.99
N SER A 16 22.29 3.59 21.15
CA SER A 16 22.62 2.39 21.94
C SER A 16 22.20 1.10 21.22
N ASN A 17 22.68 -0.06 21.69
CA ASN A 17 22.25 -1.35 21.14
C ASN A 17 20.75 -1.62 21.34
N ASP A 18 20.18 -1.13 22.45
CA ASP A 18 18.77 -1.30 22.76
C ASP A 18 17.91 -0.45 21.83
N ASP A 19 18.27 0.83 21.63
CA ASP A 19 17.57 1.72 20.71
C ASP A 19 17.62 1.21 19.26
N ARG A 20 18.78 0.67 18.84
CA ARG A 20 18.93 0.04 17.52
C ARG A 20 18.00 -1.16 17.38
N SER A 21 17.91 -1.99 18.42
CA SER A 21 17.04 -3.17 18.42
C SER A 21 15.57 -2.78 18.28
N VAL A 22 15.12 -1.76 19.02
CA VAL A 22 13.76 -1.23 18.93
C VAL A 22 13.49 -0.66 17.53
N ALA A 23 14.37 0.23 17.04
CA ALA A 23 14.17 0.92 15.77
C ALA A 23 14.16 -0.03 14.56
N TYR A 24 15.10 -0.97 14.48
CA TYR A 24 15.13 -1.92 13.35
C TYR A 24 14.02 -2.95 13.43
N THR A 25 13.55 -3.32 14.63
CA THR A 25 12.38 -4.19 14.80
C THR A 25 11.11 -3.46 14.36
N ALA A 26 10.95 -2.18 14.72
CA ALA A 26 9.83 -1.36 14.26
C ALA A 26 9.84 -1.19 12.73
N LEU A 27 11.01 -0.90 12.15
CA LEU A 27 11.17 -0.78 10.70
C LEU A 27 10.86 -2.11 9.98
N TYR A 28 11.30 -3.24 10.52
CA TYR A 28 10.94 -4.56 10.02
C TYR A 28 9.42 -4.72 9.95
N HIS A 29 8.71 -4.46 11.06
CA HIS A 29 7.24 -4.57 11.09
C HIS A 29 6.55 -3.61 10.13
N ALA A 30 7.03 -2.37 10.02
CA ALA A 30 6.46 -1.37 9.12
C ALA A 30 6.59 -1.73 7.63
N LEU A 31 7.55 -2.59 7.27
CA LEU A 31 7.79 -2.99 5.88
C LEU A 31 7.12 -4.32 5.48
N LEU A 32 6.50 -5.04 6.43
CA LEU A 32 5.85 -6.33 6.17
C LEU A 32 4.63 -6.20 5.27
N GLN A 33 3.76 -5.23 5.51
CA GLN A 33 2.51 -5.05 4.75
C GLN A 33 2.48 -3.69 4.03
N PRO A 34 1.73 -3.55 2.93
CA PRO A 34 0.93 -4.57 2.21
C PRO A 34 1.79 -5.67 1.56
N LEU A 35 1.26 -6.88 1.35
CA LEU A 35 2.00 -8.02 0.79
C LEU A 35 1.83 -8.11 -0.72
N THR A 36 2.80 -8.72 -1.41
CA THR A 36 2.64 -9.07 -2.83
C THR A 36 1.46 -10.03 -2.98
N GLY A 37 0.49 -9.67 -3.82
CA GLY A 37 -0.69 -10.48 -4.15
C GLY A 37 -0.65 -11.12 -5.55
N SER A 38 0.39 -10.83 -6.35
CA SER A 38 0.59 -11.46 -7.66
C SER A 38 1.56 -12.63 -7.63
N ASP A 39 1.27 -13.64 -8.43
CA ASP A 39 2.15 -14.77 -8.73
C ASP A 39 3.43 -14.33 -9.45
N ALA A 40 4.42 -15.23 -9.51
CA ALA A 40 5.70 -14.99 -10.19
C ALA A 40 5.58 -14.67 -11.69
N ASP A 41 4.46 -15.05 -12.33
CA ASP A 41 4.17 -14.72 -13.73
C ASP A 41 3.29 -13.47 -13.91
N GLY A 42 2.97 -12.79 -12.81
CA GLY A 42 2.18 -11.56 -12.75
C GLY A 42 0.67 -11.78 -12.63
N ARG A 43 0.17 -13.02 -12.63
CA ARG A 43 -1.28 -13.27 -12.43
C ARG A 43 -1.70 -12.98 -10.99
N TYR A 44 -2.91 -12.48 -10.79
CA TYR A 44 -3.53 -12.33 -9.46
C TYR A 44 -5.05 -12.50 -9.55
N ARG A 45 -5.68 -12.82 -8.41
CA ARG A 45 -7.15 -12.88 -8.30
C ARG A 45 -7.69 -11.48 -8.01
N GLY A 46 -8.52 -10.95 -8.89
CA GLY A 46 -9.15 -9.63 -8.72
C GLY A 46 -10.36 -9.65 -7.79
N PHE A 47 -10.85 -8.45 -7.46
CA PHE A 47 -12.05 -8.26 -6.62
C PHE A 47 -13.36 -8.66 -7.32
N ASP A 48 -13.30 -8.97 -8.61
CA ASP A 48 -14.37 -9.53 -9.45
C ASP A 48 -14.30 -11.06 -9.56
N ASP A 49 -13.47 -11.71 -8.73
CA ASP A 49 -13.12 -13.13 -8.79
C ASP A 49 -12.48 -13.58 -10.11
N ALA A 50 -12.10 -12.69 -11.03
CA ALA A 50 -11.40 -13.04 -12.25
C ALA A 50 -9.88 -13.12 -12.05
N ILE A 51 -9.17 -13.79 -12.96
CA ILE A 51 -7.71 -13.73 -13.01
C ILE A 51 -7.30 -12.53 -13.85
N HIS A 52 -6.57 -11.61 -13.24
CA HIS A 52 -5.96 -10.45 -13.87
C HIS A 52 -4.45 -10.60 -13.95
N ARG A 53 -3.78 -9.65 -14.61
CA ARG A 53 -2.32 -9.66 -14.77
C ARG A 53 -1.70 -8.31 -14.46
N ALA A 54 -0.64 -8.31 -13.66
CA ALA A 54 0.15 -7.14 -13.30
C ALA A 54 1.40 -7.01 -14.19
N ASP A 55 1.22 -6.50 -15.41
CA ASP A 55 2.33 -6.38 -16.37
C ASP A 55 3.20 -5.15 -16.10
N GLY A 56 4.43 -5.39 -15.65
CA GLY A 56 5.41 -4.33 -15.36
C GLY A 56 5.20 -3.59 -14.03
N TRP A 57 4.41 -4.16 -13.11
CA TRP A 57 4.18 -3.67 -11.75
C TRP A 57 3.85 -4.81 -10.81
N THR A 58 3.87 -4.57 -9.50
CA THR A 58 3.50 -5.57 -8.49
C THR A 58 2.11 -5.28 -7.94
N TYR A 59 1.20 -6.25 -7.98
CA TYR A 59 -0.08 -6.13 -7.29
C TYR A 59 0.12 -6.42 -5.79
N TYR A 60 -0.47 -5.59 -4.94
CA TYR A 60 -0.41 -5.70 -3.49
C TYR A 60 -1.80 -5.99 -2.90
N GLU A 61 -1.82 -6.71 -1.80
CA GLU A 61 -3.00 -7.08 -1.02
C GLU A 61 -2.77 -6.87 0.49
N TYR A 62 -3.83 -7.07 1.28
CA TYR A 62 -3.87 -6.89 2.74
C TYR A 62 -3.72 -5.42 3.15
N PHE A 63 -4.79 -4.66 2.95
CA PHE A 63 -4.86 -3.23 3.18
C PHE A 63 -5.64 -2.90 4.45
N SER A 64 -4.93 -2.69 5.58
CA SER A 64 -5.53 -2.09 6.78
C SER A 64 -5.57 -0.56 6.68
N LEU A 65 -6.34 -0.03 5.72
CA LEU A 65 -6.24 1.39 5.37
C LEU A 65 -6.60 2.29 6.54
N TRP A 66 -7.59 1.89 7.35
CA TRP A 66 -7.98 2.66 8.54
C TRP A 66 -6.80 2.89 9.46
N ASP A 67 -5.93 1.91 9.74
CA ASP A 67 -4.77 2.09 10.61
C ASP A 67 -3.64 2.86 9.91
N THR A 68 -3.32 2.41 8.70
CA THR A 68 -2.03 2.64 8.06
C THR A 68 -1.90 4.02 7.41
N TYR A 69 -3.02 4.70 7.12
CA TYR A 69 -2.98 6.07 6.61
C TYR A 69 -2.36 7.07 7.61
N ARG A 70 -2.27 6.75 8.90
CA ARG A 70 -1.80 7.71 9.93
C ARG A 70 -0.30 7.90 9.98
N SER A 71 0.48 6.90 9.58
CA SER A 71 1.94 6.92 9.72
C SER A 71 2.68 5.99 8.77
N GLN A 72 2.23 4.74 8.66
CA GLN A 72 2.94 3.72 7.89
C GLN A 72 2.98 4.06 6.40
N ASN A 73 1.86 4.54 5.84
CA ASN A 73 1.76 4.85 4.42
C ASN A 73 2.79 5.92 3.99
N GLN A 74 2.92 6.99 4.78
CA GLN A 74 3.88 8.07 4.53
C GLN A 74 5.32 7.57 4.65
N LEU A 75 5.63 6.78 5.68
CA LEU A 75 6.95 6.17 5.84
C LEU A 75 7.29 5.27 4.64
N LEU A 76 6.35 4.42 4.23
CA LEU A 76 6.54 3.51 3.10
C LEU A 76 6.77 4.30 1.80
N ALA A 77 6.02 5.38 1.57
CA ALA A 77 6.17 6.23 0.39
C ALA A 77 7.53 6.94 0.35
N LEU A 78 8.04 7.38 1.50
CA LEU A 78 9.38 7.96 1.62
C LEU A 78 10.48 6.95 1.33
N LEU A 79 10.39 5.74 1.90
CA LEU A 79 11.46 4.75 1.82
C LEU A 79 11.42 3.90 0.55
N GLN A 80 10.24 3.69 -0.03
CA GLN A 80 10.00 2.79 -1.16
C GLN A 80 9.05 3.41 -2.21
N PRO A 81 9.45 4.49 -2.91
CA PRO A 81 8.57 5.20 -3.85
C PRO A 81 7.97 4.31 -4.96
N ALA A 82 8.75 3.37 -5.50
CA ALA A 82 8.26 2.44 -6.52
C ALA A 82 7.19 1.47 -5.97
N ARG A 83 7.38 0.97 -4.74
CA ARG A 83 6.37 0.13 -4.05
C ARG A 83 5.11 0.94 -3.76
N ALA A 84 5.26 2.19 -3.34
CA ALA A 84 4.14 3.08 -3.06
C ALA A 84 3.31 3.38 -4.31
N ARG A 85 3.95 3.58 -5.47
CA ARG A 85 3.28 3.69 -6.77
C ARG A 85 2.46 2.44 -7.09
N ASP A 86 3.06 1.27 -6.93
CA ASP A 86 2.41 -0.01 -7.23
C ASP A 86 1.26 -0.32 -6.25
N ILE A 87 1.37 0.10 -4.97
CA ILE A 87 0.27 0.06 -3.99
C ILE A 87 -0.89 0.97 -4.41
N GLY A 88 -0.59 2.21 -4.82
CA GLY A 88 -1.60 3.12 -5.35
C GLY A 88 -2.31 2.51 -6.56
N ARG A 89 -1.56 1.91 -7.49
CA ARG A 89 -2.11 1.20 -8.65
C ARG A 89 -2.96 -0.01 -8.25
N SER A 90 -2.58 -0.73 -7.20
CA SER A 90 -3.36 -1.87 -6.67
C SER A 90 -4.74 -1.42 -6.19
N LEU A 91 -4.82 -0.35 -5.40
CA LEU A 91 -6.10 0.22 -4.93
C LEU A 91 -7.00 0.67 -6.09
N LEU A 92 -6.41 1.25 -7.14
CA LEU A 92 -7.14 1.64 -8.34
C LEU A 92 -7.63 0.43 -9.17
N ALA A 93 -6.85 -0.66 -9.20
CA ALA A 93 -7.29 -1.92 -9.81
C ALA A 93 -8.47 -2.52 -9.03
N ILE A 94 -8.41 -2.48 -7.69
CA ILE A 94 -9.51 -2.91 -6.83
C ILE A 94 -10.78 -2.12 -7.12
N HIS A 95 -10.69 -0.79 -7.25
CA HIS A 95 -11.83 0.04 -7.63
C HIS A 95 -12.40 -0.33 -9.01
N GLN A 96 -11.55 -0.55 -10.00
CA GLN A 96 -11.98 -0.95 -11.35
C GLN A 96 -12.70 -2.31 -11.35
N GLN A 97 -12.24 -3.27 -10.54
CA GLN A 97 -12.73 -4.64 -10.53
C GLN A 97 -13.94 -4.82 -9.60
N GLY A 98 -13.86 -4.28 -8.38
CA GLY A 98 -14.89 -4.38 -7.35
C GLY A 98 -15.90 -3.24 -7.32
N GLY A 99 -15.68 -2.19 -8.12
CA GLY A 99 -16.56 -1.01 -8.22
C GLY A 99 -16.36 0.05 -7.14
N TRP A 100 -15.66 -0.27 -6.05
CA TRP A 100 -15.44 0.61 -4.90
C TRP A 100 -14.00 0.49 -4.40
N LEU A 101 -13.45 1.58 -3.85
CA LEU A 101 -12.19 1.49 -3.12
C LEU A 101 -12.43 0.81 -1.76
N PRO A 102 -11.54 -0.08 -1.31
CA PRO A 102 -11.77 -0.86 -0.10
C PRO A 102 -11.58 0.00 1.14
N ARG A 103 -12.24 -0.35 2.25
CA ARG A 103 -11.87 0.17 3.59
C ARG A 103 -10.81 -0.71 4.24
N TRP A 104 -11.03 -2.02 4.17
CA TRP A 104 -10.16 -3.01 4.79
C TRP A 104 -10.10 -4.25 3.89
N GLY A 105 -9.21 -4.18 2.90
CA GLY A 105 -9.04 -5.20 1.87
C GLY A 105 -8.28 -6.42 2.38
N TYR A 106 -8.87 -7.60 2.29
CA TYR A 106 -8.26 -8.88 2.65
C TYR A 106 -8.23 -9.81 1.45
N ALA A 107 -7.04 -10.07 0.93
CA ALA A 107 -6.87 -10.73 -0.37
C ALA A 107 -7.74 -10.02 -1.45
N ASN A 108 -8.69 -10.74 -2.05
CA ASN A 108 -9.55 -10.28 -3.13
C ASN A 108 -10.95 -9.81 -2.69
N PHE A 109 -11.17 -9.49 -1.41
CA PHE A 109 -12.45 -8.94 -0.94
C PHE A 109 -12.29 -7.84 0.11
N ASP A 110 -13.32 -7.01 0.30
CA ASP A 110 -13.38 -6.02 1.37
C ASP A 110 -14.14 -6.58 2.58
N THR A 111 -13.51 -6.56 3.74
CA THR A 111 -14.16 -6.94 5.01
C THR A 111 -15.10 -5.86 5.53
N ASN A 112 -14.99 -4.62 5.02
CA ASN A 112 -15.74 -3.44 5.44
C ASN A 112 -15.57 -3.09 6.94
N ILE A 113 -14.51 -3.60 7.59
CA ILE A 113 -14.20 -3.34 9.00
C ILE A 113 -13.66 -1.92 9.19
N MET A 114 -13.91 -1.36 10.38
CA MET A 114 -13.64 0.03 10.79
C MET A 114 -14.60 1.06 10.15
N THR A 115 -14.39 2.35 10.42
CA THR A 115 -15.32 3.44 10.06
C THR A 115 -14.71 4.44 9.10
N GLY A 116 -15.58 5.24 8.46
CA GLY A 116 -15.18 6.32 7.56
C GLY A 116 -14.65 5.84 6.21
N ASP A 117 -13.95 6.74 5.52
CA ASP A 117 -13.36 6.49 4.19
C ASP A 117 -11.83 6.67 4.24
N PRO A 118 -11.09 5.75 4.90
CA PRO A 118 -9.66 5.90 5.15
C PRO A 118 -8.80 5.79 3.88
N VAL A 119 -9.36 5.28 2.78
CA VAL A 119 -8.66 5.26 1.49
C VAL A 119 -8.45 6.67 0.93
N THR A 120 -9.33 7.64 1.27
CA THR A 120 -9.15 9.04 0.89
C THR A 120 -7.84 9.64 1.40
N PRO A 121 -7.58 9.74 2.73
CA PRO A 121 -6.30 10.25 3.21
C PRO A 121 -5.12 9.38 2.76
N PHE A 122 -5.31 8.06 2.63
CA PHE A 122 -4.26 7.16 2.16
C PHE A 122 -3.80 7.48 0.73
N LEU A 123 -4.72 7.63 -0.23
CA LEU A 123 -4.40 7.98 -1.62
C LEU A 123 -3.92 9.43 -1.73
N VAL A 124 -4.42 10.36 -0.91
CA VAL A 124 -3.93 11.75 -0.86
C VAL A 124 -2.46 11.79 -0.42
N ASP A 125 -2.05 10.98 0.56
CA ASP A 125 -0.64 10.88 0.95
C ASP A 125 0.20 10.34 -0.20
N LEU A 126 -0.22 9.25 -0.85
CA LEU A 126 0.47 8.70 -2.01
C LEU A 126 0.60 9.73 -3.13
N TRP A 127 -0.43 10.53 -3.39
CA TRP A 127 -0.37 11.65 -4.33
C TRP A 127 0.68 12.69 -3.93
N ARG A 128 0.72 13.11 -2.65
CA ARG A 128 1.71 14.09 -2.15
C ARG A 128 3.15 13.60 -2.29
N PHE A 129 3.38 12.30 -2.15
CA PHE A 129 4.70 11.69 -2.36
C PHE A 129 4.99 11.34 -3.83
N GLY A 130 4.12 11.72 -4.77
CA GLY A 130 4.31 11.51 -6.21
C GLY A 130 4.00 10.10 -6.72
N ALA A 131 3.47 9.21 -5.87
CA ALA A 131 3.16 7.83 -6.23
C ALA A 131 1.97 7.68 -7.18
N LEU A 132 1.16 8.73 -7.36
CA LEU A 132 -0.03 8.72 -8.24
C LEU A 132 0.11 9.60 -9.49
N GLN A 133 1.33 10.06 -9.84
CA GLN A 133 1.54 11.02 -10.93
C GLN A 133 0.84 10.63 -12.25
N ASP A 134 0.89 9.35 -12.62
CA ASP A 134 0.30 8.83 -13.86
C ASP A 134 -1.21 8.54 -13.77
N ASN A 135 -1.79 8.53 -12.56
CA ASN A 135 -3.17 8.07 -12.33
C ASN A 135 -4.03 9.07 -11.53
N GLN A 136 -3.64 10.36 -11.47
CA GLN A 136 -4.29 11.37 -10.63
C GLN A 136 -5.78 11.53 -10.93
N ALA A 137 -6.15 11.59 -12.22
CA ALA A 137 -7.54 11.74 -12.64
C ALA A 137 -8.40 10.54 -12.24
N GLN A 138 -7.87 9.32 -12.42
CA GLN A 138 -8.54 8.09 -12.02
C GLN A 138 -8.71 8.04 -10.49
N ALA A 139 -7.65 8.35 -9.74
CA ALA A 139 -7.70 8.37 -8.29
C ALA A 139 -8.73 9.38 -7.78
N TYR A 140 -8.75 10.60 -8.33
CA TYR A 140 -9.74 11.59 -7.94
C TYR A 140 -11.17 11.14 -8.23
N ALA A 141 -11.43 10.54 -9.40
CA ALA A 141 -12.75 10.02 -9.74
C ALA A 141 -13.20 8.91 -8.77
N ALA A 142 -12.31 7.97 -8.45
CA ALA A 142 -12.59 6.89 -7.50
C ALA A 142 -12.89 7.42 -6.08
N LEU A 143 -12.10 8.38 -5.59
CA LEU A 143 -12.34 9.05 -4.31
C LEU A 143 -13.67 9.80 -4.29
N ARG A 144 -14.00 10.48 -5.40
CA ARG A 144 -15.25 11.24 -5.54
C ARG A 144 -16.48 10.34 -5.57
N GLN A 145 -16.36 9.12 -6.07
CA GLN A 145 -17.40 8.09 -6.01
C GLN A 145 -17.52 7.52 -4.60
N ASN A 146 -16.41 7.19 -3.92
CA ASN A 146 -16.46 6.65 -2.56
C ASN A 146 -17.17 7.58 -1.55
N ALA A 147 -17.08 8.89 -1.76
CA ALA A 147 -17.63 9.89 -0.86
C ALA A 147 -19.11 10.25 -1.08
N PHE A 148 -19.73 9.88 -2.20
CA PHE A 148 -21.07 10.34 -2.60
C PHE A 148 -21.87 9.25 -3.32
#